data_AF-A0A7V4Q4J3-F1
#
_entry.id   AF-A0A7V4Q4J3-F1
#
_cell.length_a   1.000
_cell.length_b   1.000
_cell.length_c   1.000
_cell.angle_alpha   90.00
_cell.angle_beta   90.00
_cell.angle_gamma   90.00
#
_symmetry.space_group_name_H-M   'P 1'
#
loop_
_entity.id
_entity.type
_entity.pdbx_description
1 polymer ?
#
loop_
_entity_poly.entity_id
_entity_poly.type
_entity_poly.pdbx_seq_one_letter_code
_entity_poly.pdbx_strand_id
1 'polypeptide(L)'
;ECTAGSRGFEKIVHRAGEHKIPVISQMPGAAQKGAILSMEVDPAEQGQMAAEFAARILAGKKPSQIPVATPKRVDLIVNLKVAKTLDLQVPFPVLSAATRVLK
;
A
#
# COMPACT_ATOMS: atom_id res chain seq x y z
N GLU A 1 -12.26 -8.15 -4.37
CA GLU A 1 -10.88 -7.60 -4.44
C GLU A 1 -11.00 -6.10 -4.70
N CYS A 2 -10.49 -5.24 -3.82
CA CYS A 2 -10.49 -3.79 -4.05
C CYS A 2 -9.37 -3.45 -5.04
N THR A 3 -9.55 -3.79 -6.31
CA THR A 3 -8.70 -3.41 -7.43
C THR A 3 -9.05 -2.00 -7.90
N ALA A 4 -9.16 -1.04 -6.99
CA ALA A 4 -9.17 0.38 -7.34
C ALA A 4 -7.73 0.83 -7.69
N GLY A 5 -7.11 0.16 -8.67
CA GLY A 5 -6.04 0.76 -9.43
C GLY A 5 -6.64 1.88 -10.25
N SER A 6 -6.48 3.12 -9.78
CA SER A 6 -6.83 4.25 -10.61
C SER A 6 -6.04 4.11 -11.92
N ARG A 7 -6.74 4.09 -13.06
CA ARG A 7 -6.10 4.12 -14.40
C ARG A 7 -5.08 5.26 -14.53
N GLY A 8 -5.18 6.29 -13.68
CA GLY A 8 -4.19 7.35 -13.54
C GLY A 8 -2.87 6.89 -12.93
N PHE A 9 -2.87 6.03 -11.91
CA PHE A 9 -1.64 5.57 -11.27
C PHE A 9 -0.74 4.81 -12.24
N GLU A 10 -1.30 3.90 -13.03
CA GLU A 10 -0.56 3.14 -14.03
C GLU A 10 0.08 4.05 -15.09
N LYS A 11 -0.62 5.12 -15.50
CA LYS A 11 -0.06 6.13 -16.41
C LYS A 11 1.11 6.87 -15.79
N ILE A 12 1.03 7.23 -14.51
CA ILE A 12 2.12 7.89 -13.78
C ILE A 12 3.32 6.95 -13.70
N VAL A 13 3.11 5.69 -13.28
CA VAL A 13 4.18 4.70 -13.19
C VAL A 13 4.83 4.45 -14.54
N HIS A 14 4.02 4.35 -15.60
CA HIS A 14 4.52 4.18 -16.96
C HIS A 14 5.43 5.35 -17.38
N ARG A 15 4.95 6.59 -17.24
CA ARG A 15 5.74 7.79 -17.55
C ARG A 15 7.00 7.90 -16.68
N ALA A 16 6.90 7.58 -15.40
CA ALA A 16 8.05 7.57 -14.50
C ALA A 16 9.10 6.54 -14.95
N GLY A 17 8.66 5.35 -15.38
CA GLY A 17 9.51 4.30 -15.93
C GLY A 17 10.27 4.74 -17.19
N GLU A 18 9.63 5.45 -18.12
CA GLU A 18 10.29 6.01 -19.31
C GLU A 18 11.46 6.93 -18.97
N HIS A 19 11.38 7.63 -17.84
CA HIS A 19 12.42 8.54 -17.35
C HIS A 19 13.32 7.94 -16.26
N LYS A 20 13.23 6.63 -16.01
CA LYS A 20 13.92 5.93 -14.92
C LYS A 20 13.69 6.54 -13.53
N ILE A 21 12.51 7.12 -13.30
CA ILE A 21 12.13 7.71 -12.02
C ILE A 21 11.44 6.63 -11.16
N PRO A 22 11.97 6.32 -9.96
CA PRO A 22 11.34 5.35 -9.06
C PRO A 22 10.03 5.90 -8.47
N VAL A 23 9.02 5.04 -8.36
CA VAL A 23 7.72 5.39 -7.77
C VAL A 23 7.52 4.66 -6.45
N ILE A 24 7.19 5.42 -5.41
CA ILE A 24 6.81 4.92 -4.08
C ILE A 24 5.33 5.20 -3.85
N SER A 25 4.62 4.27 -3.23
CA SER A 25 3.17 4.43 -2.98
C SER A 25 2.75 3.86 -1.63
N GLN A 26 1.54 4.23 -1.21
CA GLN A 26 0.81 3.59 -0.12
C GLN A 26 -0.50 2.93 -0.60
N MET A 27 -0.76 2.99 -1.91
CA MET A 27 -1.98 2.49 -2.50
C MET A 27 -1.93 0.96 -2.57
N PRO A 28 -2.99 0.26 -2.12
CA PRO A 28 -3.09 -1.19 -2.26
C PRO A 28 -2.86 -1.65 -3.70
N GLY A 29 -1.97 -2.61 -3.88
CA GLY A 29 -1.62 -3.18 -5.18
C GLY A 29 -0.70 -2.29 -6.03
N ALA A 30 -0.07 -1.25 -5.48
CA ALA A 30 0.80 -0.36 -6.24
C ALA A 30 2.12 -1.04 -6.64
N ALA A 31 2.65 -1.91 -5.77
CA ALA A 31 3.85 -2.67 -6.09
C ALA A 31 3.67 -3.54 -7.35
N GLN A 32 2.50 -4.16 -7.51
CA GLN A 32 2.13 -4.96 -8.69
C GLN A 32 1.94 -4.10 -9.94
N LYS A 33 1.57 -2.83 -9.78
CA LYS A 33 1.37 -1.87 -10.87
C LYS A 33 2.66 -1.13 -11.28
N GLY A 34 3.80 -1.52 -10.71
CA GLY A 34 5.12 -1.02 -11.11
C GLY A 34 5.73 0.02 -10.17
N ALA A 35 5.18 0.23 -8.96
CA ALA A 35 5.92 0.92 -7.91
C ALA A 35 7.10 0.06 -7.44
N ILE A 36 8.25 0.69 -7.17
CA ILE A 36 9.44 -0.02 -6.64
C ILE A 36 9.25 -0.39 -5.17
N LEU A 37 8.55 0.46 -4.41
CA LEU A 37 8.27 0.26 -3.00
C LEU A 37 6.83 0.68 -2.71
N SER A 38 6.11 -0.12 -1.94
CA SER A 38 4.76 0.18 -1.52
C SER A 38 4.58 -0.12 -0.04
N MET A 39 4.00 0.83 0.70
CA MET A 39 3.66 0.66 2.11
C MET A 39 2.14 0.62 2.23
N GLU A 40 1.59 -0.59 2.14
CA GLU A 40 0.17 -0.82 1.92
C GLU A 40 -0.51 -1.23 3.21
N VAL A 41 -1.74 -0.74 3.41
CA VAL A 41 -2.62 -1.23 4.47
C VAL A 41 -3.59 -2.24 3.85
N ASP A 42 -3.92 -3.30 4.57
CA ASP A 42 -4.93 -4.28 4.15
C ASP A 42 -6.34 -3.62 4.07
N PRO A 43 -6.93 -3.49 2.87
CA PRO A 43 -8.26 -2.89 2.71
C PRO A 43 -9.37 -3.70 3.40
N ALA A 44 -9.21 -5.03 3.50
CA ALA A 44 -10.19 -5.87 4.17
C ALA A 44 -10.18 -5.62 5.68
N GLU A 45 -8.99 -5.48 6.27
CA GLU A 45 -8.83 -5.09 7.68
C GLU A 45 -9.47 -3.72 7.94
N GLN A 46 -9.19 -2.72 7.09
CA GLN A 46 -9.79 -1.39 7.22
C GLN A 46 -11.32 -1.44 7.12
N GLY A 47 -11.86 -2.23 6.20
CA GLY A 47 -13.31 -2.42 6.06
C GLY A 47 -13.95 -3.05 7.29
N GLN A 48 -13.31 -4.07 7.87
CA GLN A 48 -13.76 -4.70 9.12
C GLN A 48 -13.76 -3.70 10.29
N MET A 49 -12.67 -2.92 10.42
CA MET A 49 -12.55 -1.88 11.45
C MET A 49 -13.63 -0.80 11.31
N ALA A 50 -13.92 -0.37 10.08
CA ALA A 50 -15.00 0.58 9.80
C ALA A 50 -16.38 0.00 10.18
N ALA A 51 -16.63 -1.27 9.90
CA ALA A 51 -17.87 -1.95 10.29
C ALA A 51 -18.02 -2.04 11.81
N GLU A 52 -16.94 -2.33 12.55
CA GLU A 52 -16.96 -2.33 14.03
C GLU A 52 -17.30 -0.94 14.59
N PHE A 53 -16.74 0.13 14.00
CA PHE A 53 -17.07 1.50 14.40
C PHE A 53 -18.53 1.83 14.10
N ALA A 54 -19.04 1.47 12.92
CA ALA A 54 -20.44 1.65 12.57
C ALA A 54 -21.36 0.90 13.55
N ALA A 55 -21.05 -0.36 13.89
CA ALA A 55 -21.82 -1.14 14.84
C ALA A 55 -21.88 -0.49 16.23
N ARG A 56 -20.77 0.08 16.73
CA ARG A 56 -20.75 0.80 18.01
C ARG A 56 -21.61 2.06 18.00
N ILE A 57 -21.59 2.81 16.90
CA ILE A 57 -22.43 4.01 16.75
C ILE A 57 -23.90 3.62 16.70
N LEU A 58 -24.24 2.59 15.93
CA LEU A 58 -25.61 2.07 15.84
C LEU A 58 -26.12 1.52 17.19
N ALA A 59 -25.23 1.03 18.05
CA ALA A 59 -25.53 0.65 19.43
C ALA A 59 -25.66 1.85 20.40
N GLY A 60 -25.61 3.09 19.91
CA GLY A 60 -25.84 4.32 20.69
C GLY A 60 -24.57 4.98 21.25
N LYS A 61 -23.37 4.48 20.94
CA LYS A 61 -22.12 5.11 21.37
C LYS A 61 -21.89 6.41 20.58
N LYS A 62 -21.61 7.51 21.29
CA LYS A 62 -21.31 8.80 20.64
C LYS A 62 -19.99 8.72 19.86
N PRO A 63 -19.92 9.20 18.61
CA PRO A 63 -18.68 9.19 17.83
C PRO A 63 -17.48 9.84 18.54
N SER A 64 -17.71 10.91 19.32
CA SER A 64 -16.66 11.59 20.10
C SER A 64 -16.04 10.75 21.21
N GLN A 65 -16.66 9.62 21.60
CA GLN A 65 -16.15 8.68 22.60
C GLN A 65 -15.49 7.45 21.99
N ILE A 66 -15.43 7.36 20.66
CA ILE A 66 -14.79 6.26 19.95
C ILE A 66 -13.35 6.69 19.65
N PRO A 67 -12.33 5.98 20.18
CA PRO A 67 -10.95 6.31 19.89
C PRO A 67 -10.61 6.06 18.42
N VAL A 68 -9.80 6.94 17.84
CA VAL A 68 -9.26 6.74 16.49
C VAL A 68 -8.37 5.51 16.51
N ALA A 69 -8.61 4.57 15.59
CA ALA A 69 -7.78 3.38 15.44
C ALA A 69 -6.81 3.54 14.27
N THR A 70 -5.61 2.99 14.46
CA THR A 70 -4.62 2.82 13.41
C THR A 70 -4.73 1.41 12.84
N PRO A 71 -4.45 1.20 11.55
CA PRO A 71 -4.39 -0.14 10.98
C PRO A 71 -3.35 -0.99 11.70
N LYS A 72 -3.66 -2.27 11.91
CA LYS A 72 -2.76 -3.20 12.59
C LYS A 72 -1.79 -3.87 11.62
N ARG A 73 -2.19 -4.02 10.34
CA ARG A 73 -1.35 -4.64 9.31
C ARG A 73 -0.94 -3.61 8.26
N VAL A 74 0.35 -3.35 8.23
CA VAL A 74 1.00 -2.52 7.21
C VAL A 74 2.10 -3.36 6.57
N ASP A 75 1.95 -3.61 5.28
CA ASP A 75 2.91 -4.37 4.50
C ASP A 75 3.90 -3.42 3.83
N LEU A 76 5.19 -3.59 4.14
CA LEU A 76 6.26 -2.99 3.34
C LEU A 76 6.60 -3.96 2.21
N ILE A 77 6.27 -3.58 0.98
CA ILE A 77 6.47 -4.38 -0.22
C ILE A 77 7.58 -3.77 -1.07
N VAL A 78 8.59 -4.58 -1.41
CA VAL A 78 9.67 -4.18 -2.33
C VAL A 78 9.55 -4.95 -3.64
N ASN A 79 9.56 -4.26 -4.78
CA ASN A 79 9.49 -4.86 -6.10
C ASN A 79 10.88 -4.91 -6.78
N LEU A 80 11.50 -6.08 -6.73
CA LEU A 80 12.83 -6.31 -7.32
C LEU A 80 12.81 -6.34 -8.85
N LYS A 81 11.68 -6.66 -9.49
CA LYS A 81 11.55 -6.59 -10.95
C LYS A 81 11.70 -5.15 -11.41
N VAL A 82 10.99 -4.24 -10.75
CA VAL A 82 11.04 -2.81 -11.06
C VAL A 82 12.42 -2.24 -10.75
N ALA A 83 13.00 -2.61 -9.61
CA ALA A 83 14.36 -2.19 -9.27
C ALA A 83 15.37 -2.56 -10.37
N LYS A 84 15.29 -3.78 -10.91
CA LYS A 84 16.13 -4.22 -12.04
C LYS A 84 15.88 -3.40 -13.31
N THR A 85 14.62 -3.13 -13.66
CA THR A 85 14.31 -2.32 -14.86
C THR A 85 14.80 -0.87 -14.75
N LEU A 86 14.95 -0.37 -13.52
CA LEU A 86 15.44 0.97 -13.22
C LEU A 86 16.95 1.03 -12.99
N ASP A 87 17.66 -0.10 -13.14
CA ASP A 87 19.10 -0.24 -12.83
C ASP A 87 19.45 0.13 -11.38
N LEU A 88 18.52 -0.09 -10.44
CA LEU A 88 18.68 0.21 -9.02
C LEU A 88 19.02 -1.04 -8.21
N GLN A 89 20.07 -0.96 -7.40
CA GLN A 89 20.36 -1.97 -6.38
C GLN A 89 19.62 -1.63 -5.08
N VAL A 90 18.80 -2.56 -4.60
CA VAL A 90 18.11 -2.41 -3.33
C VAL A 90 19.02 -2.90 -2.20
N PRO A 91 19.36 -2.05 -1.21
CA PRO A 91 20.21 -2.45 -0.09
C PRO A 91 19.58 -3.56 0.76
N PHE A 92 20.41 -4.46 1.29
CA PHE A 92 19.96 -5.55 2.17
C PHE A 92 19.13 -5.08 3.39
N PRO A 93 19.47 -3.97 4.07
CA PRO A 93 18.62 -3.48 5.18
C PRO A 93 17.17 -3.21 4.78
N VAL A 94 16.95 -2.72 3.55
CA VAL A 94 15.60 -2.47 3.02
C VAL A 94 14.87 -3.79 2.75
N LEU A 95 15.56 -4.77 2.17
CA LEU A 95 15.00 -6.10 1.92
C LEU A 95 14.68 -6.85 3.22
N SER A 96 15.52 -6.70 4.24
CA SER A 96 15.31 -7.30 5.55
C SER A 96 14.15 -6.68 6.31
N ALA A 97 13.84 -5.41 6.07
CA ALA A 97 12.70 -4.72 6.68
C ALA A 97 11.37 -4.99 5.92
N ALA A 98 11.43 -5.49 4.69
CA ALA A 98 10.26 -5.70 3.86
C ALA A 98 9.42 -6.88 4.38
N THR A 99 8.14 -6.63 4.63
CA THR A 99 7.17 -7.68 4.94
C THR A 99 6.98 -8.63 3.75
N ARG A 100 7.11 -8.11 2.52
CA ARG A 100 6.97 -8.90 1.29
C ARG A 100 7.91 -8.41 0.20
N VAL A 101 8.46 -9.34 -0.58
CA VAL A 101 9.33 -9.03 -1.73
C VAL A 101 8.71 -9.62 -2.99
N LEU A 102 8.45 -8.78 -3.99
CA LEU A 102 8.04 -9.21 -5.33
C LEU A 102 9.30 -9.46 -6.15
N LYS A 103 9.47 -10.70 -6.61
CA LYS A 103 10.59 -11.15 -7.43
C LYS A 103 10.21 -11.21 -8.89
#